data_AF-A0A8T5KPE6-F1
#
_entry.id   AF-A0A8T5KPE6-F1
#
_cell.length_a   1.000
_cell.length_b   1.000
_cell.length_c   1.000
_cell.angle_alpha   90.00
_cell.angle_beta   90.00
_cell.angle_gamma   90.00
#
_symmetry.space_group_name_H-M   'P 1'
#
loop_
_entity.id
_entity.type
_entity.pdbx_description
1 polymer ?
#
loop_
_entity_poly.entity_id
_entity_poly.type
_entity_poly.pdbx_seq_one_letter_code
_entity_poly.pdbx_strand_id
1 'polypeptide(L)'
;DDLHTDAIDDAEDLNIIGVRMTMSYTEAEETSGVCGGPAGGQPAADTITGMTMHGDYNETASGSNNGDSGSHEVVSYWVNTSLIDDEIVMMSKGEIISQIDSDGAGLGPYTAEISVDAQAGNAPGGPLAPCDRTDDGEAVTYTIELIVFDYDIKPFFELVEEL
;
A
#
# COMPACT_ATOMS: atom_id res chain seq x y z
N ASP A 1 3.34 -20.68 -0.18
CA ASP A 1 4.04 -19.41 0.06
C ASP A 1 4.95 -19.20 -1.12
N ASP A 2 4.56 -18.27 -2.00
CA ASP A 2 5.35 -17.91 -3.18
C ASP A 2 6.17 -16.67 -2.80
N LEU A 3 7.49 -16.83 -2.75
CA LEU A 3 8.39 -15.76 -2.34
C LEU A 3 9.00 -15.13 -3.59
N HIS A 4 8.68 -13.87 -3.82
CA HIS A 4 9.29 -13.08 -4.88
C HIS A 4 10.49 -12.31 -4.33
N THR A 5 11.62 -12.38 -5.02
CA THR A 5 12.83 -11.61 -4.68
C THR A 5 13.22 -10.76 -5.88
N ASP A 6 13.48 -9.49 -5.65
CA ASP A 6 13.97 -8.57 -6.67
C ASP A 6 15.11 -7.71 -6.10
N ALA A 7 15.87 -7.08 -6.98
CA ALA A 7 16.97 -6.18 -6.62
C ALA A 7 16.99 -4.98 -7.56
N ILE A 8 17.38 -3.83 -7.01
CA ILE A 8 17.56 -2.59 -7.78
C ILE A 8 19.05 -2.32 -7.89
N ASP A 9 19.53 -2.18 -9.12
CA ASP A 9 20.90 -1.78 -9.42
C ASP A 9 21.07 -0.26 -9.16
N ASP A 10 22.29 0.15 -8.79
CA ASP A 10 22.68 1.55 -8.55
C ASP A 10 21.83 2.27 -7.47
N ALA A 11 21.28 1.51 -6.51
CA ALA A 11 20.48 2.04 -5.41
C ALA A 11 21.29 2.98 -4.48
N GLU A 12 22.61 2.79 -4.42
CA GLU A 12 23.53 3.62 -3.63
C GLU A 12 23.62 5.08 -4.09
N ASP A 13 23.21 5.37 -5.33
CA ASP A 13 23.19 6.73 -5.89
C ASP A 13 21.85 7.45 -5.63
N LEU A 14 20.87 6.76 -5.03
CA LEU A 14 19.51 7.25 -4.82
C LEU A 14 19.29 7.61 -3.35
N ASN A 15 18.67 8.77 -3.10
CA ASN A 15 18.12 9.09 -1.79
C ASN A 15 16.74 8.42 -1.63
N ILE A 16 16.74 7.14 -1.29
CA ILE A 16 15.51 6.38 -1.05
C ILE A 16 15.00 6.77 0.34
N ILE A 17 13.78 7.31 0.42
CA ILE A 17 13.20 7.88 1.64
C ILE A 17 11.98 7.12 2.18
N GLY A 18 11.48 6.16 1.41
CA GLY A 18 10.31 5.38 1.77
C GLY A 18 10.07 4.19 0.86
N VAL A 19 9.08 3.39 1.22
CA VAL A 19 8.54 2.28 0.42
C VAL A 19 7.02 2.38 0.38
N ARG A 20 6.44 2.13 -0.79
CA ARG A 20 4.99 2.04 -0.99
C ARG A 20 4.62 0.69 -1.55
N MET A 21 3.63 0.06 -0.94
CA MET A 21 2.92 -1.08 -1.52
C MET A 21 1.50 -0.64 -1.86
N THR A 22 1.12 -0.76 -3.12
CA THR A 22 -0.24 -0.53 -3.60
C THR A 22 -0.88 -1.86 -3.93
N MET A 23 -2.06 -2.12 -3.39
CA MET A 23 -2.82 -3.34 -3.67
C MET A 23 -4.18 -2.98 -4.25
N SER A 24 -4.62 -3.75 -5.24
CA SER A 24 -5.98 -3.76 -5.74
C SER A 24 -6.52 -5.18 -5.74
N TYR A 25 -7.81 -5.30 -5.54
CA TYR A 25 -8.50 -6.57 -5.42
C TYR A 25 -9.90 -6.47 -5.99
N THR A 26 -10.36 -7.59 -6.52
CA THR A 26 -11.67 -7.72 -7.15
C THR A 26 -12.59 -8.53 -6.26
N GLU A 27 -13.89 -8.26 -6.31
CA GLU A 27 -14.92 -9.19 -5.82
C GLU A 27 -15.52 -9.92 -7.01
N ALA A 28 -15.26 -11.22 -7.05
CA ALA A 28 -15.76 -12.12 -8.07
C ALA A 28 -16.32 -13.36 -7.37
N GLU A 29 -17.30 -13.16 -6.48
CA GLU A 29 -17.97 -14.28 -5.86
C GLU A 29 -18.81 -15.08 -6.86
N GLU A 30 -18.27 -16.24 -7.24
CA GLU A 30 -18.93 -17.17 -8.13
C GLU A 30 -20.05 -17.92 -7.40
N THR A 31 -21.16 -18.14 -8.12
CA THR A 31 -22.31 -18.90 -7.61
C THR A 31 -22.51 -20.16 -8.43
N SER A 32 -22.75 -21.28 -7.77
CA SER A 32 -23.07 -22.54 -8.44
C SER A 32 -24.40 -23.13 -7.95
N GLY A 33 -25.21 -23.60 -8.89
CA GLY A 33 -26.52 -24.21 -8.63
C GLY A 33 -27.73 -23.28 -8.79
N VAL A 34 -28.80 -23.47 -8.01
CA VAL A 34 -30.07 -22.72 -8.13
C VAL A 34 -30.09 -21.54 -7.16
N CYS A 35 -29.45 -20.43 -7.57
CA CYS A 35 -29.23 -19.25 -6.73
C CYS A 35 -30.26 -18.12 -6.96
N GLY A 36 -31.53 -18.46 -7.21
CA GLY A 36 -32.60 -17.48 -7.50
C GLY A 36 -33.34 -16.97 -6.25
N GLY A 37 -33.54 -15.65 -6.16
CA GLY A 37 -34.35 -15.05 -5.08
C GLY A 37 -33.71 -15.25 -3.69
N PRO A 38 -34.51 -15.48 -2.62
CA PRO A 38 -33.97 -15.70 -1.27
C PRO A 38 -33.00 -16.89 -1.14
N ALA A 39 -32.97 -17.78 -2.14
CA ALA A 39 -32.06 -18.92 -2.19
C ALA A 39 -30.66 -18.58 -2.71
N GLY A 40 -30.44 -17.38 -3.25
CA GLY A 40 -29.15 -16.96 -3.82
C GLY A 40 -28.14 -16.43 -2.81
N GLY A 41 -28.58 -16.17 -1.57
CA GLY A 41 -27.69 -15.65 -0.54
C GLY A 41 -27.12 -14.27 -0.85
N GLN A 42 -26.07 -13.84 -0.16
CA GLN A 42 -25.40 -12.55 -0.38
C GLN A 42 -23.87 -12.73 -0.35
N PRO A 43 -23.11 -11.93 -1.13
CA PRO A 43 -21.66 -11.90 -1.01
C PRO A 43 -21.24 -11.37 0.36
N ALA A 44 -20.05 -11.74 0.82
CA ALA A 44 -19.39 -11.14 1.96
C ALA A 44 -18.06 -10.52 1.55
N ALA A 45 -17.74 -9.41 2.20
CA ALA A 45 -16.51 -8.72 1.90
C ALA A 45 -15.31 -9.39 2.57
N ASP A 46 -14.21 -9.44 1.84
CA ASP A 46 -12.89 -9.84 2.33
C ASP A 46 -12.15 -8.67 2.96
N THR A 47 -11.16 -9.02 3.77
CA THR A 47 -10.18 -8.07 4.28
C THR A 47 -8.79 -8.43 3.78
N ILE A 48 -8.15 -7.47 3.11
CA ILE A 48 -6.79 -7.58 2.62
C ILE A 48 -5.92 -6.69 3.51
N THR A 49 -4.89 -7.27 4.11
CA THR A 49 -3.92 -6.56 4.93
C THR A 49 -2.56 -6.61 4.27
N GLY A 50 -1.96 -5.44 4.04
CA GLY A 50 -0.59 -5.33 3.58
C GLY A 50 0.32 -4.80 4.67
N MET A 51 1.57 -5.27 4.66
CA MET A 51 2.65 -4.78 5.51
C MET A 51 3.90 -4.50 4.68
N THR A 52 4.57 -3.38 4.95
CA THR A 52 5.92 -3.10 4.45
C THR A 52 6.90 -3.05 5.62
N MET A 53 8.10 -3.59 5.43
CA MET A 53 9.15 -3.67 6.44
C MET A 53 10.51 -3.32 5.83
N HIS A 54 11.25 -2.44 6.51
CA HIS A 54 12.61 -2.07 6.20
C HIS A 54 13.36 -1.65 7.46
N GLY A 55 14.32 -2.47 7.92
CA GLY A 55 15.01 -2.23 9.19
C GLY A 55 14.02 -2.12 10.35
N ASP A 56 14.03 -0.99 11.05
CA ASP A 56 13.09 -0.69 12.15
C ASP A 56 11.77 -0.06 11.67
N TYR A 57 11.68 0.33 10.40
CA TYR A 57 10.49 0.95 9.80
C TYR A 57 9.53 -0.13 9.32
N ASN A 58 8.31 -0.09 9.82
CA ASN A 58 7.24 -0.97 9.38
C ASN A 58 5.93 -0.19 9.35
N GLU A 59 5.11 -0.47 8.35
CA GLU A 59 3.74 0.05 8.27
C GLU A 59 2.78 -1.05 7.87
N THR A 60 1.53 -0.90 8.31
CA THR A 60 0.46 -1.85 8.02
C THR A 60 -0.84 -1.12 7.77
N ALA A 61 -1.53 -1.49 6.71
CA ALA A 61 -2.88 -1.05 6.45
C ALA A 61 -3.74 -2.21 5.97
N SER A 62 -5.03 -2.08 6.22
CA SER A 62 -6.03 -3.03 5.74
C SER A 62 -7.06 -2.30 4.89
N GLY A 63 -7.52 -2.97 3.85
CA GLY A 63 -8.65 -2.55 3.04
C GLY A 63 -9.62 -3.69 2.84
N SER A 64 -10.83 -3.35 2.41
CA SER A 64 -11.86 -4.31 2.06
C SER A 64 -12.40 -4.00 0.67
N ASN A 65 -12.82 -5.05 -0.01
CA ASN A 65 -13.48 -5.05 -1.30
C ASN A 65 -14.99 -4.71 -1.17
N ASN A 66 -15.57 -4.77 0.03
CA ASN A 66 -16.93 -4.31 0.34
C ASN A 66 -18.03 -4.90 -0.57
N GLY A 67 -17.85 -6.10 -1.14
CA GLY A 67 -18.77 -6.70 -2.10
C GLY A 67 -18.58 -6.20 -3.55
N ASP A 68 -17.52 -5.45 -3.86
CA ASP A 68 -17.10 -5.01 -5.20
C ASP A 68 -15.56 -4.86 -5.30
N SER A 69 -14.98 -4.25 -6.33
CA SER A 69 -13.52 -3.99 -6.31
C SER A 69 -13.09 -2.99 -5.24
N GLY A 70 -11.87 -3.13 -4.74
CA GLY A 70 -11.24 -2.13 -3.88
C GLY A 70 -9.73 -2.06 -4.02
N SER A 71 -9.14 -1.09 -3.33
CA SER A 71 -7.69 -0.88 -3.31
C SER A 71 -7.28 -0.09 -2.08
N HIS A 72 -6.02 -0.26 -1.67
CA HIS A 72 -5.40 0.58 -0.66
C HIS A 72 -3.88 0.58 -0.82
N GLU A 73 -3.22 1.50 -0.10
CA GLU A 73 -1.77 1.63 -0.05
C GLU A 73 -1.24 1.49 1.38
N VAL A 74 -0.02 0.99 1.48
CA VAL A 74 0.78 0.92 2.70
C VAL A 74 2.07 1.66 2.40
N VAL A 75 2.31 2.78 3.08
CA VAL A 75 3.47 3.64 2.83
C VAL A 75 4.23 3.85 4.12
N SER A 76 5.52 3.54 4.11
CA SER A 76 6.43 3.80 5.23
C SER A 76 7.52 4.77 4.77
N TYR A 77 7.75 5.82 5.56
CA TYR A 77 8.83 6.79 5.37
C TYR A 77 9.79 6.75 6.55
N TRP A 78 11.08 6.96 6.27
CA TRP A 78 12.12 7.06 7.30
C TRP A 78 12.74 8.45 7.43
N VAL A 79 12.21 9.41 6.67
CA VAL A 79 12.58 10.83 6.73
C VAL A 79 11.39 11.67 7.19
N ASN A 80 11.64 12.92 7.57
CA ASN A 80 10.60 13.86 7.91
C ASN A 80 9.93 14.43 6.65
N THR A 81 8.80 13.84 6.27
CA THR A 81 8.06 14.24 5.07
C THR A 81 7.37 15.59 5.19
N SER A 82 7.20 16.16 6.40
CA SER A 82 6.56 17.47 6.53
C SER A 82 7.37 18.58 5.85
N LEU A 83 8.69 18.41 5.76
CA LEU A 83 9.57 19.36 5.06
C LEU A 83 9.55 19.19 3.54
N ILE A 84 8.96 18.10 3.04
CA ILE A 84 8.81 17.86 1.59
C ILE A 84 7.60 18.63 1.06
N ASP A 85 6.56 18.83 1.89
CA ASP A 85 5.35 19.57 1.51
C ASP A 85 5.52 21.10 1.61
N ASP A 86 6.54 21.58 2.34
CA ASP A 86 6.81 23.01 2.54
C ASP A 86 7.81 23.56 1.51
N GLU A 87 7.42 24.60 0.78
CA GLU A 87 8.31 25.27 -0.19
C GLU A 87 9.39 26.13 0.50
N ILE A 88 9.10 26.66 1.69
CA ILE A 88 9.99 27.56 2.44
C ILE A 88 10.05 27.13 3.90
N VAL A 89 11.25 26.82 4.37
CA VAL A 89 11.52 26.44 5.76
C VAL A 89 12.56 27.36 6.39
N MET A 90 12.34 27.77 7.63
CA MET A 90 13.26 28.65 8.38
C MET A 90 14.34 27.84 9.11
N MET A 91 15.08 27.01 8.36
CA MET A 91 16.10 26.11 8.88
C MET A 91 17.43 26.32 8.13
N SER A 92 18.55 25.96 8.75
CA SER A 92 19.83 25.93 8.03
C SER A 92 19.84 24.78 7.02
N LYS A 93 20.67 24.89 5.98
CA LYS A 93 20.84 23.83 4.97
C LYS A 93 21.17 22.46 5.60
N GLY A 94 22.04 22.44 6.61
CA GLY A 94 22.43 21.19 7.27
C GLY A 94 21.28 20.56 8.07
N GLU A 95 20.46 21.38 8.74
CA GLU A 95 19.29 20.89 9.46
C GLU A 95 18.24 20.33 8.51
N ILE A 96 18.02 20.96 7.35
CA ILE A 96 17.14 20.44 6.30
C ILE A 96 17.65 19.08 5.84
N ILE A 97 18.91 18.97 5.41
CA ILE A 97 19.51 17.71 4.94
C ILE A 97 19.34 16.60 5.99
N SER A 98 19.63 16.88 7.26
CA SER A 98 19.49 15.88 8.33
C SER A 98 18.07 15.35 8.57
N GLN A 99 17.06 15.97 7.96
CA GLN A 99 15.65 15.63 8.10
C GLN A 99 15.07 14.96 6.86
N ILE A 100 15.60 15.24 5.65
CA ILE A 100 15.06 14.76 4.36
C ILE A 100 16.00 13.83 3.58
N ASP A 101 17.29 13.82 3.93
CA ASP A 101 18.27 12.89 3.38
C ASP A 101 18.29 11.64 4.24
N SER A 102 18.14 10.48 3.59
CA SER A 102 18.15 9.19 4.27
C SER A 102 19.53 8.80 4.78
N ASP A 103 20.62 9.42 4.29
CA ASP A 103 22.01 9.06 4.63
C ASP A 103 22.28 7.54 4.49
N GLY A 104 21.70 6.93 3.45
CA GLY A 104 21.78 5.49 3.18
C GLY A 104 20.87 4.62 4.06
N ALA A 105 20.01 5.20 4.90
CA ALA A 105 19.03 4.47 5.69
C ALA A 105 18.05 3.68 4.81
N GLY A 106 17.85 4.08 3.55
CA GLY A 106 17.05 3.37 2.55
C GLY A 106 17.82 2.28 1.78
N LEU A 107 18.97 1.82 2.27
CA LEU A 107 19.71 0.71 1.65
C LEU A 107 19.51 -0.58 2.45
N GLY A 108 19.52 -1.71 1.73
CA GLY A 108 19.43 -3.03 2.33
C GLY A 108 18.10 -3.73 2.04
N PRO A 109 17.75 -4.77 2.82
CA PRO A 109 16.62 -5.62 2.52
C PRO A 109 15.28 -4.93 2.81
N TYR A 110 14.32 -5.21 1.94
CA TYR A 110 12.91 -4.86 2.10
C TYR A 110 12.10 -6.15 2.18
N THR A 111 11.04 -6.13 2.98
CA THR A 111 10.06 -7.22 3.03
C THR A 111 8.66 -6.64 2.92
N ALA A 112 7.83 -7.28 2.11
CA ALA A 112 6.42 -6.98 2.02
C ALA A 112 5.63 -8.26 2.29
N GLU A 113 4.54 -8.13 3.03
CA GLU A 113 3.64 -9.25 3.35
C GLU A 113 2.21 -8.84 3.00
N ILE A 114 1.48 -9.76 2.39
CA ILE A 114 0.05 -9.61 2.08
C ILE A 114 -0.69 -10.79 2.73
N SER A 115 -1.68 -10.48 3.55
CA SER A 115 -2.58 -11.45 4.16
C SER A 115 -4.00 -11.18 3.70
N VAL A 116 -4.76 -12.25 3.44
CA VAL A 116 -6.15 -12.18 3.01
C VAL A 116 -7.01 -12.99 4.00
N ASP A 117 -8.01 -12.34 4.57
CA ASP A 117 -9.11 -12.99 5.30
C ASP A 117 -10.31 -13.07 4.36
N ALA A 118 -10.44 -14.22 3.68
CA ALA A 118 -11.44 -14.47 2.63
C ALA A 118 -12.77 -14.95 3.22
N GLN A 119 -13.90 -14.49 2.66
CA GLN A 119 -15.26 -14.74 3.12
C GLN A 119 -16.22 -14.99 1.95
N ALA A 120 -16.46 -16.26 1.61
CA ALA A 120 -17.40 -16.71 0.56
C ALA A 120 -18.91 -16.41 0.75
N GLY A 121 -19.30 -15.42 1.56
CA GLY A 121 -20.70 -15.04 1.72
C GLY A 121 -21.59 -16.08 2.42
N ASN A 122 -22.91 -15.95 2.24
CA ASN A 122 -23.87 -16.95 2.70
C ASN A 122 -24.75 -17.43 1.55
N ALA A 123 -25.17 -18.69 1.59
CA ALA A 123 -26.27 -19.22 0.79
C ALA A 123 -26.98 -20.33 1.57
N PRO A 124 -28.31 -20.49 1.43
CA PRO A 124 -29.05 -21.56 2.08
C PRO A 124 -28.70 -22.91 1.43
N GLY A 125 -27.63 -23.55 1.91
CA GLY A 125 -27.21 -24.87 1.45
C GLY A 125 -28.20 -25.97 1.87
N GLY A 126 -28.52 -26.88 0.94
CA GLY A 126 -29.28 -28.08 1.23
C GLY A 126 -29.95 -28.71 0.00
N PRO A 127 -30.56 -29.90 0.16
CA PRO A 127 -31.13 -30.68 -0.97
C PRO A 127 -32.32 -30.01 -1.69
N LEU A 128 -32.84 -28.90 -1.16
CA LEU A 128 -33.96 -28.14 -1.74
C LEU A 128 -33.53 -26.77 -2.32
N ALA A 129 -32.28 -26.37 -2.12
CA ALA A 129 -31.64 -25.17 -2.67
C ALA A 129 -30.12 -25.41 -2.72
N PRO A 130 -29.60 -26.07 -3.78
CA PRO A 130 -28.16 -26.19 -3.95
C PRO A 130 -27.66 -24.85 -4.49
N CYS A 131 -27.33 -23.92 -3.60
CA CYS A 131 -26.60 -22.72 -3.96
C CYS A 131 -25.32 -22.70 -3.12
N ASP A 132 -24.18 -22.77 -3.78
CA ASP A 132 -22.87 -22.63 -3.18
C ASP A 132 -22.23 -21.34 -3.70
N ARG A 133 -21.47 -20.67 -2.83
CA ARG A 133 -20.71 -19.46 -3.11
C ARG A 133 -19.23 -19.72 -2.82
N THR A 134 -18.35 -19.16 -3.63
CA THR A 134 -16.89 -19.39 -3.54
C THR A 134 -16.13 -18.13 -3.93
N ASP A 135 -14.99 -17.90 -3.28
CA ASP A 135 -14.02 -16.84 -3.63
C ASP A 135 -13.12 -17.24 -4.83
N ASP A 136 -13.48 -18.31 -5.55
CA ASP A 136 -12.73 -18.81 -6.70
C ASP A 136 -12.71 -17.76 -7.81
N GLY A 137 -11.52 -17.32 -8.21
CA GLY A 137 -11.31 -16.35 -9.28
C GLY A 137 -10.97 -14.94 -8.79
N GLU A 138 -10.96 -14.72 -7.48
CA GLU A 138 -10.49 -13.48 -6.89
C GLU A 138 -8.97 -13.43 -6.81
N ALA A 139 -8.42 -12.23 -7.02
CA ALA A 139 -6.98 -12.02 -7.01
C ALA A 139 -6.63 -10.67 -6.37
N VAL A 140 -5.56 -10.68 -5.59
CA VAL A 140 -4.89 -9.46 -5.15
C VAL A 140 -3.79 -9.16 -6.17
N THR A 141 -3.89 -8.01 -6.83
CA THR A 141 -2.81 -7.43 -7.62
C THR A 141 -2.05 -6.44 -6.77
N TYR A 142 -0.72 -6.45 -6.81
CA TYR A 142 0.09 -5.56 -6.02
C TYR A 142 1.26 -4.98 -6.83
N THR A 143 1.70 -3.79 -6.41
CA THR A 143 2.92 -3.13 -6.88
C THR A 143 3.69 -2.65 -5.67
N ILE A 144 5.00 -2.91 -5.64
CA ILE A 144 5.92 -2.40 -4.63
C ILE A 144 6.84 -1.38 -5.30
N GLU A 145 6.98 -0.21 -4.68
CA GLU A 145 7.77 0.90 -5.18
C GLU A 145 8.68 1.43 -4.08
N LEU A 146 9.94 1.74 -4.44
CA LEU A 146 10.81 2.55 -3.60
C LEU A 146 10.57 4.04 -3.91
N ILE A 147 10.47 4.86 -2.86
CA ILE A 147 10.24 6.29 -2.98
C ILE A 147 11.59 7.00 -2.92
N VAL A 148 12.00 7.60 -4.02
CA VAL A 148 13.25 8.36 -4.13
C VAL A 148 12.94 9.84 -4.08
N PHE A 149 13.69 10.58 -3.27
CA PHE A 149 13.53 12.03 -3.14
C PHE A 149 14.76 12.78 -3.66
N ASP A 150 14.58 13.40 -4.83
CA ASP A 150 15.54 14.33 -5.43
C ASP A 150 15.19 15.76 -5.02
N TYR A 151 16.18 16.52 -4.55
CA TYR A 151 15.98 17.84 -3.96
C TYR A 151 17.13 18.82 -4.23
N ASP A 152 16.81 20.12 -4.20
CA ASP A 152 17.78 21.21 -4.30
C ASP A 152 17.46 22.31 -3.26
N ILE A 153 18.45 22.66 -2.44
CA ILE A 153 18.28 23.63 -1.34
C ILE A 153 18.88 24.97 -1.76
N LYS A 154 18.03 26.01 -1.80
CA LYS A 154 18.41 27.38 -2.15
C LYS A 154 18.19 28.33 -0.98
N PRO A 155 19.01 29.38 -0.84
CA PRO A 155 18.73 30.47 0.08
C PRO A 155 17.40 31.16 -0.27
N PHE A 156 16.58 31.42 0.74
CA PHE A 156 15.35 32.19 0.60
C PHE A 156 15.59 33.66 0.95
N PHE A 157 15.12 34.58 0.10
CA PHE A 157 15.14 36.02 0.34
C PHE A 157 13.75 36.59 0.08
N GLU A 158 13.15 37.22 1.08
CA GLU A 158 11.91 37.97 0.91
C GLU A 158 12.26 39.38 0.38
N LEU A 159 11.81 39.71 -0.83
CA LEU A 159 11.93 41.06 -1.35
C LEU A 159 10.80 41.91 -0.78
N VAL A 160 11.14 42.75 0.19
CA VAL A 160 10.21 43.76 0.70
C VAL A 160 10.19 44.91 -0.31
N GLU A 161 9.12 45.05 -1.09
CA GLU A 161 8.90 46.28 -1.85
C GLU A 161 8.49 47.39 -0.87
N GLU A 162 9.42 48.30 -0.54
CA GLU A 162 9.07 49.54 0.15
C GLU A 162 8.25 50.43 -0.80
N LEU A 163 6.96 50.64 -0.47
CA LEU A 163 6.06 51.60 -1.11
C LEU A 163 6.29 53.04 -0.62
#